data_AF-A0A3D0RY27-F1
#
_entry.id   AF-A0A3D0RY27-F1
#
_cell.length_a   1.000
_cell.length_b   1.000
_cell.length_c   1.000
_cell.angle_alpha   90.00
_cell.angle_beta   90.00
_cell.angle_gamma   90.00
#
_symmetry.space_group_name_H-M   'P 1'
#
loop_
_entity.id
_entity.type
_entity.pdbx_description
1 polymer ?
#
loop_
_entity_poly.entity_id
_entity_poly.type
_entity_poly.pdbx_seq_one_letter_code
_entity_poly.pdbx_strand_id
1 'polypeptide(L)'
;MGTKGGSGWTDDPRELLGVNEHFDLDRLDRGATPGWSSGKKASKRFCDDRGTLLSELQERLFAEGRAGGTRSVLVVVQGLDTAGKGGVVRHVIGTVDPQGVALHSFGAPTSQEAEHHFLWRIKKRLPKPGLIGVFDRSHYEDVLVARVDELVPPEVWEKRYDEINNFEADLVDSGTTILKLGLMVSHDEQGLRLMKRLDRPDKRWKYSKNDVPTRRKWDPYQDAYADVFRRTSTEAAPWYVIPADHKWYTRLAATELLTQTLIELDPTWPTVRWDPEVQRRELADTMSGRALRASLKETDRHVKKAVKDDRRVQEEAARALMEVADDPMARAEAEARTAEAAAASAAAMVDLQRTRHQKAELVDIRQETNAAH
;
A
#
# COMPACT_ATOMS: atom_id res chain seq x y z
N MET A 1 10.96 20.41 27.37
CA MET A 1 11.21 18.95 27.33
C MET A 1 10.16 18.34 26.41
N GLY A 2 10.50 18.16 25.14
CA GLY A 2 9.56 17.72 24.11
C GLY A 2 9.24 16.23 24.23
N THR A 3 7.95 15.90 24.10
CA THR A 3 7.39 14.56 24.06
C THR A 3 8.04 13.73 22.93
N LYS A 4 8.87 12.76 23.32
CA LYS A 4 9.41 11.73 22.42
C LYS A 4 8.31 10.71 22.12
N GLY A 5 7.59 10.89 21.02
CA GLY A 5 6.60 9.90 20.57
C GLY A 5 5.80 10.29 19.32
N GLY A 6 6.36 11.09 18.42
CA GLY A 6 5.75 11.37 17.10
C GLY A 6 6.43 10.56 15.99
N SER A 7 5.70 10.26 14.92
CA SER A 7 6.10 9.48 13.72
C SER A 7 7.46 9.81 13.09
N GLY A 8 8.13 10.89 13.49
CA GLY A 8 9.40 11.33 12.93
C GLY A 8 9.25 12.19 11.68
N TRP A 9 8.01 12.32 11.16
CA TRP A 9 7.60 13.33 10.21
C TRP A 9 7.32 14.66 10.91
N THR A 10 7.66 15.78 10.28
CA THR A 10 7.33 17.13 10.81
C THR A 10 5.93 17.57 10.45
N ASP A 11 5.41 17.13 9.30
CA ASP A 11 4.09 17.45 8.75
C ASP A 11 3.57 16.23 7.95
N ASP A 12 2.30 16.25 7.54
CA ASP A 12 1.71 15.15 6.77
C ASP A 12 2.39 15.01 5.39
N PRO A 13 3.01 13.85 5.08
CA PRO A 13 3.62 13.63 3.77
C PRO A 13 2.64 13.73 2.59
N ARG A 14 1.33 13.56 2.80
CA ARG A 14 0.33 13.75 1.74
C ARG A 14 0.19 15.20 1.34
N GLU A 15 0.25 16.12 2.30
CA GLU A 15 0.23 17.56 2.03
C GLU A 15 1.55 18.02 1.43
N LEU A 16 2.67 17.53 1.98
CA LEU A 16 4.01 17.93 1.55
C LEU A 16 4.39 17.44 0.15
N LEU A 17 3.88 16.27 -0.25
CA LEU A 17 4.23 15.61 -1.51
C LEU A 17 3.08 15.64 -2.52
N GLY A 18 1.87 15.99 -2.10
CA GLY A 18 0.69 16.08 -2.93
C GLY A 18 0.80 17.19 -3.98
N VAL A 19 0.37 16.90 -5.20
CA VAL A 19 0.29 17.89 -6.27
C VAL A 19 -0.96 18.74 -6.05
N ASN A 20 -0.76 20.04 -5.83
CA ASN A 20 -1.80 21.05 -5.67
C ASN A 20 -1.66 22.16 -6.73
N GLU A 21 -2.49 23.21 -6.64
CA GLU A 21 -2.49 24.33 -7.59
C GLU A 21 -1.18 25.14 -7.65
N HIS A 22 -0.33 25.02 -6.63
CA HIS A 22 0.96 25.70 -6.54
C HIS A 22 2.14 24.78 -6.92
N PHE A 23 1.88 23.52 -7.29
CA PHE A 23 2.92 22.57 -7.64
C PHE A 23 3.65 22.97 -8.93
N ASP A 24 4.97 23.03 -8.85
CA ASP A 24 5.88 23.31 -9.96
C ASP A 24 7.06 22.33 -9.93
N LEU A 25 7.13 21.46 -10.95
CA LEU A 25 8.15 20.42 -11.03
C LEU A 25 9.57 21.00 -11.21
N ASP A 26 9.71 22.18 -11.80
CA ASP A 26 11.01 22.82 -12.03
C ASP A 26 11.63 23.32 -10.73
N ARG A 27 10.78 23.65 -9.75
CA ARG A 27 11.20 24.08 -8.40
C ARG A 27 11.45 22.94 -7.44
N LEU A 28 11.15 21.70 -7.82
CA LEU A 28 11.34 20.53 -6.97
C LEU A 28 12.83 20.27 -6.72
N ASP A 29 13.27 20.45 -5.47
CA ASP A 29 14.54 19.92 -5.02
C ASP A 29 14.45 18.39 -4.90
N ARG A 30 15.08 17.70 -5.85
CA ARG A 30 15.07 16.23 -5.98
C ARG A 30 15.97 15.54 -4.95
N GLY A 31 16.83 16.32 -4.25
CA GLY A 31 17.67 15.91 -3.13
C GLY A 31 17.02 16.14 -1.75
N ALA A 32 15.94 16.92 -1.69
CA ALA A 32 15.26 17.22 -0.45
C ALA A 32 14.61 15.97 0.19
N THR A 33 14.30 16.10 1.48
CA THR A 33 13.52 15.13 2.24
C THR A 33 12.39 15.84 2.98
N PRO A 34 11.40 16.42 2.25
CA PRO A 34 10.27 17.14 2.85
C PRO A 34 9.68 16.37 4.03
N GLY A 35 9.38 17.06 5.13
CA GLY A 35 8.79 16.40 6.29
C GLY A 35 9.72 15.48 7.09
N TRP A 36 10.96 15.20 6.64
CA TRP A 36 11.83 14.24 7.33
C TRP A 36 13.26 14.77 7.54
N SER A 37 13.55 15.18 8.78
CA SER A 37 14.89 15.64 9.20
C SER A 37 15.67 14.61 10.04
N SER A 38 15.03 13.52 10.46
CA SER A 38 15.60 12.48 11.33
C SER A 38 16.66 11.60 10.64
N GLY A 39 16.84 11.77 9.33
CA GLY A 39 17.87 11.13 8.53
C GLY A 39 17.65 9.63 8.26
N LYS A 40 18.61 9.05 7.53
CA LYS A 40 18.51 7.69 6.95
C LYS A 40 18.35 6.57 8.00
N LYS A 41 19.07 6.63 9.12
CA LYS A 41 19.00 5.56 10.14
C LYS A 41 17.63 5.49 10.79
N ALA A 42 17.05 6.65 11.10
CA ALA A 42 15.69 6.74 11.63
C ALA A 42 14.66 6.26 10.58
N SER A 43 14.83 6.63 9.30
CA SER A 43 13.89 6.22 8.25
C SER A 43 13.77 4.69 8.13
N LYS A 44 14.88 3.97 8.32
CA LYS A 44 14.85 2.51 8.29
C LYS A 44 14.02 1.94 9.44
N ARG A 45 14.24 2.43 10.66
CA ARG A 45 13.48 1.99 11.84
C ARG A 45 11.99 2.30 11.66
N PHE A 46 11.69 3.49 11.16
CA PHE A 46 10.32 3.87 10.82
C PHE A 46 9.69 2.89 9.82
N CYS A 47 10.33 2.60 8.69
CA CYS A 47 9.80 1.64 7.73
C CYS A 47 9.62 0.23 8.34
N ASP A 48 10.56 -0.21 9.18
CA ASP A 48 10.50 -1.53 9.83
C ASP A 48 9.29 -1.61 10.79
N ASP A 49 9.07 -0.57 11.61
CA ASP A 49 7.96 -0.49 12.56
C ASP A 49 6.61 -0.32 11.81
N ARG A 50 6.54 0.65 10.89
CA ARG A 50 5.35 0.97 10.09
C ARG A 50 4.95 -0.18 9.15
N GLY A 51 5.92 -0.97 8.69
CA GLY A 51 5.69 -2.17 7.89
C GLY A 51 4.85 -3.22 8.60
N THR A 52 4.88 -3.27 9.94
CA THR A 52 4.03 -4.19 10.71
C THR A 52 2.56 -3.78 10.62
N LEU A 53 2.27 -2.49 10.77
CA LEU A 53 0.91 -1.95 10.61
C LEU A 53 0.41 -2.13 9.16
N LEU A 54 1.27 -1.83 8.18
CA LEU A 54 0.98 -2.02 6.77
C LEU A 54 0.61 -3.48 6.45
N SER A 55 1.36 -4.45 6.97
CA SER A 55 1.07 -5.88 6.78
C SER A 55 -0.29 -6.29 7.35
N GLU A 56 -0.62 -5.84 8.56
CA GLU A 56 -1.90 -6.16 9.22
C GLU A 56 -3.08 -5.54 8.46
N LEU A 57 -2.98 -4.28 8.05
CA LEU A 57 -4.03 -3.62 7.27
C LEU A 57 -4.23 -4.28 5.91
N GLN A 58 -3.14 -4.68 5.24
CA GLN A 58 -3.22 -5.43 3.99
C GLN A 58 -3.92 -6.78 4.20
N GLU A 59 -3.60 -7.51 5.28
CA GLU A 59 -4.24 -8.80 5.57
C GLU A 59 -5.75 -8.65 5.76
N ARG A 60 -6.19 -7.59 6.46
CA ARG A 60 -7.61 -7.28 6.61
C ARG A 60 -8.28 -6.97 5.27
N LEU A 61 -7.64 -6.17 4.42
CA LEU A 61 -8.14 -5.87 3.07
C LEU A 61 -8.32 -7.18 2.28
N PHE A 62 -7.34 -8.08 2.37
CA PHE A 62 -7.42 -9.39 1.72
C PHE A 62 -8.54 -10.26 2.26
N ALA A 63 -8.69 -10.34 3.59
CA ALA A 63 -9.75 -11.10 4.23
C ALA A 63 -11.14 -10.58 3.82
N GLU A 64 -11.31 -9.26 3.77
CA GLU A 64 -12.53 -8.61 3.31
C GLU A 64 -12.86 -8.97 1.86
N GLY A 65 -11.90 -8.86 0.94
CA GLY A 65 -12.10 -9.28 -0.45
C GLY A 65 -12.46 -10.76 -0.59
N ARG A 66 -11.87 -11.63 0.24
CA ARG A 66 -12.24 -13.06 0.31
C ARG A 66 -13.66 -13.30 0.83
N ALA A 67 -14.17 -12.39 1.66
CA ALA A 67 -15.53 -12.42 2.18
C ALA A 67 -16.56 -11.74 1.25
N GLY A 68 -16.14 -11.29 0.07
CA GLY A 68 -17.01 -10.67 -0.94
C GLY A 68 -17.04 -9.15 -0.90
N GLY A 69 -16.13 -8.49 -0.17
CA GLY A 69 -15.90 -7.07 -0.30
C GLY A 69 -15.46 -6.68 -1.71
N THR A 70 -15.71 -5.43 -2.09
CA THR A 70 -15.42 -4.90 -3.44
C THR A 70 -14.15 -4.05 -3.49
N ARG A 71 -13.61 -3.67 -2.32
CA ARG A 71 -12.55 -2.67 -2.21
C ARG A 71 -11.19 -3.21 -2.62
N SER A 72 -10.36 -2.38 -3.24
CA SER A 72 -8.96 -2.70 -3.55
C SER A 72 -8.09 -1.44 -3.55
N VAL A 73 -6.77 -1.59 -3.59
CA VAL A 73 -5.84 -0.45 -3.70
C VAL A 73 -5.00 -0.62 -4.96
N LEU A 74 -4.86 0.41 -5.77
CA LEU A 74 -3.97 0.46 -6.92
C LEU A 74 -2.85 1.48 -6.69
N VAL A 75 -1.62 0.99 -6.54
CA VAL A 75 -0.42 1.82 -6.44
C VAL A 75 0.20 1.96 -7.83
N VAL A 76 0.17 3.17 -8.38
CA VAL A 76 0.86 3.51 -9.65
C VAL A 76 2.21 4.12 -9.33
N VAL A 77 3.29 3.52 -9.81
CA VAL A 77 4.65 4.03 -9.60
C VAL A 77 5.25 4.48 -10.92
N GLN A 78 5.49 5.78 -11.05
CA GLN A 78 6.07 6.39 -12.23
C GLN A 78 7.39 7.11 -11.93
N GLY A 79 8.15 7.39 -12.99
CA GLY A 79 9.46 8.04 -12.91
C GLY A 79 10.42 7.49 -13.94
N LEU A 80 11.41 8.28 -14.35
CA LEU A 80 12.40 7.85 -15.35
C LEU A 80 13.18 6.60 -14.91
N ASP A 81 13.83 5.95 -15.87
CA ASP A 81 14.68 4.82 -15.53
C ASP A 81 15.79 5.25 -14.56
N THR A 82 16.06 4.35 -13.61
CA THR A 82 16.86 4.58 -12.40
C THR A 82 16.22 5.38 -11.26
N ALA A 83 15.01 5.95 -11.41
CA ALA A 83 14.35 6.74 -10.36
C ALA A 83 14.13 5.98 -9.05
N GLY A 84 13.94 4.65 -9.12
CA GLY A 84 13.85 3.82 -7.92
C GLY A 84 12.58 2.96 -7.81
N LYS A 85 11.75 2.91 -8.87
CA LYS A 85 10.48 2.16 -8.93
C LYS A 85 10.57 0.74 -8.36
N GLY A 86 11.42 -0.11 -8.94
CA GLY A 86 11.65 -1.48 -8.42
C GLY A 86 12.23 -1.55 -7.00
N GLY A 87 12.78 -0.45 -6.47
CA GLY A 87 13.18 -0.34 -5.07
C GLY A 87 11.98 -0.10 -4.14
N VAL A 88 11.00 0.70 -4.55
CA VAL A 88 9.72 0.86 -3.85
C VAL A 88 8.98 -0.48 -3.84
N VAL A 89 8.82 -1.12 -5.00
CA VAL A 89 8.18 -2.43 -5.11
C VAL A 89 8.86 -3.45 -4.18
N ARG A 90 10.19 -3.60 -4.24
CA ARG A 90 10.89 -4.60 -3.43
C ARG A 90 10.80 -4.36 -1.93
N HIS A 91 10.84 -3.11 -1.47
CA HIS A 91 11.02 -2.79 -0.05
C HIS A 91 9.75 -2.36 0.66
N VAL A 92 8.77 -1.80 -0.05
CA VAL A 92 7.48 -1.40 0.51
C VAL A 92 6.50 -2.55 0.34
N ILE A 93 6.28 -2.99 -0.90
CA ILE A 93 5.37 -4.11 -1.20
C ILE A 93 5.92 -5.44 -0.68
N GLY A 94 7.25 -5.56 -0.55
CA GLY A 94 7.87 -6.71 0.10
C GLY A 94 7.62 -6.83 1.61
N THR A 95 6.92 -5.89 2.24
CA THR A 95 6.54 -5.97 3.67
C THR A 95 5.21 -6.67 3.91
N VAL A 96 4.39 -6.87 2.87
CA VAL A 96 3.05 -7.47 2.97
C VAL A 96 3.03 -8.90 2.42
N ASP A 97 1.94 -9.64 2.63
CA ASP A 97 1.82 -11.01 2.10
C ASP A 97 1.74 -10.97 0.56
N PRO A 98 2.62 -11.68 -0.17
CA PRO A 98 2.60 -11.69 -1.63
C PRO A 98 1.30 -12.21 -2.25
N GLN A 99 0.48 -12.99 -1.53
CA GLN A 99 -0.83 -13.44 -1.99
C GLN A 99 -1.86 -12.30 -2.08
N GLY A 100 -1.64 -11.24 -1.29
CA GLY A 100 -2.46 -10.02 -1.29
C GLY A 100 -2.01 -8.99 -2.32
N VAL A 101 -1.03 -9.30 -3.17
CA VAL A 101 -0.41 -8.34 -4.09
C VAL A 101 -0.56 -8.78 -5.54
N ALA A 102 -0.96 -7.85 -6.40
CA ALA A 102 -0.97 -8.01 -7.86
C ALA A 102 0.03 -7.04 -8.51
N LEU A 103 1.29 -7.47 -8.67
CA LEU A 103 2.33 -6.68 -9.32
C LEU A 103 2.29 -6.85 -10.84
N HIS A 104 2.28 -5.74 -11.58
CA HIS A 104 2.49 -5.72 -13.01
C HIS A 104 3.49 -4.63 -13.43
N SER A 105 4.39 -4.99 -14.35
CA SER A 105 5.35 -4.05 -14.92
C SER A 105 5.06 -3.86 -16.40
N PHE A 106 4.76 -2.64 -16.81
CA PHE A 106 4.45 -2.33 -18.20
C PHE A 106 5.73 -1.99 -18.98
N GLY A 107 5.88 -2.62 -20.15
CA GLY A 107 6.90 -2.29 -21.14
C GLY A 107 6.28 -1.66 -22.39
N ALA A 108 7.07 -1.59 -23.46
CA ALA A 108 6.56 -1.23 -24.78
C ALA A 108 5.37 -2.14 -25.16
N PRO A 109 4.28 -1.61 -25.75
CA PRO A 109 3.15 -2.42 -26.19
C PRO A 109 3.58 -3.52 -27.15
N THR A 110 3.03 -4.73 -26.98
CA THR A 110 3.14 -5.78 -28.00
C THR A 110 2.31 -5.42 -29.24
N SER A 111 2.55 -6.07 -30.38
CA SER A 111 1.74 -5.85 -31.59
C SER A 111 0.23 -6.01 -31.32
N GLN A 112 -0.16 -7.03 -30.55
CA GLN A 112 -1.57 -7.22 -30.16
C GLN A 112 -2.08 -6.09 -29.27
N GLU A 113 -1.29 -5.63 -28.31
CA GLU A 113 -1.69 -4.52 -27.44
C GLU A 113 -1.86 -3.22 -28.25
N ALA A 114 -1.03 -3.00 -29.26
CA ALA A 114 -1.08 -1.84 -30.15
C ALA A 114 -2.29 -1.83 -31.09
N GLU A 115 -2.93 -2.99 -31.33
CA GLU A 115 -4.18 -3.10 -32.10
C GLU A 115 -5.42 -2.69 -31.29
N HIS A 116 -5.28 -2.47 -29.98
CA HIS A 116 -6.36 -2.08 -29.08
C HIS A 116 -6.19 -0.66 -28.55
N HIS A 117 -7.24 -0.13 -27.93
CA HIS A 117 -7.15 1.08 -27.13
C HIS A 117 -6.08 0.94 -26.03
N PHE A 118 -5.29 1.97 -25.75
CA PHE A 118 -4.14 1.86 -24.84
C PHE A 118 -4.52 1.38 -23.41
N LEU A 119 -5.71 1.77 -22.92
CA LEU A 119 -6.24 1.31 -21.64
C LEU A 119 -6.63 -0.18 -21.62
N TRP A 120 -6.76 -0.86 -22.76
CA TRP A 120 -7.19 -2.26 -22.82
C TRP A 120 -6.24 -3.18 -22.04
N ARG A 121 -4.93 -3.03 -22.25
CA ARG A 121 -3.92 -3.84 -21.54
C ARG A 121 -3.85 -3.49 -20.05
N ILE A 122 -4.18 -2.25 -19.71
CA ILE A 122 -4.18 -1.72 -18.35
C ILE A 122 -5.34 -2.33 -17.56
N LYS A 123 -6.55 -2.28 -18.13
CA LYS A 123 -7.78 -2.85 -17.55
C LYS A 123 -7.64 -4.34 -17.24
N LYS A 124 -6.91 -5.10 -18.05
CA LYS A 124 -6.63 -6.52 -17.82
C LYS A 124 -5.78 -6.83 -16.59
N ARG A 125 -5.11 -5.82 -16.02
CA ARG A 125 -4.14 -5.96 -14.93
C ARG A 125 -4.59 -5.30 -13.63
N LEU A 126 -5.79 -4.73 -13.62
CA LEU A 126 -6.36 -4.12 -12.42
C LEU A 126 -6.41 -5.13 -11.26
N PRO A 127 -6.20 -4.65 -10.01
CA PRO A 127 -6.34 -5.50 -8.85
C PRO A 127 -7.77 -6.04 -8.75
N LYS A 128 -7.87 -7.28 -8.26
CA LYS A 128 -9.15 -7.81 -7.80
C LYS A 128 -9.47 -7.26 -6.41
N PRO A 129 -10.75 -7.31 -5.98
CA PRO A 129 -11.09 -6.96 -4.61
C PRO A 129 -10.23 -7.69 -3.57
N GLY A 130 -9.84 -6.95 -2.54
CA GLY A 130 -8.94 -7.38 -1.46
C GLY A 130 -7.45 -7.37 -1.81
N LEU A 131 -7.05 -6.97 -3.02
CA LEU A 131 -5.64 -6.92 -3.41
C LEU A 131 -5.08 -5.50 -3.44
N ILE A 132 -3.78 -5.40 -3.18
CA ILE A 132 -2.96 -4.25 -3.54
C ILE A 132 -2.38 -4.52 -4.94
N GLY A 133 -2.91 -3.83 -5.94
CA GLY A 133 -2.35 -3.76 -7.29
C GLY A 133 -1.16 -2.81 -7.32
N VAL A 134 -0.09 -3.20 -8.02
CA VAL A 134 1.10 -2.35 -8.14
C VAL A 134 1.51 -2.28 -9.60
N PHE A 135 1.47 -1.08 -10.16
CA PHE A 135 1.86 -0.79 -11.54
C PHE A 135 3.25 -0.14 -11.54
N ASP A 136 4.27 -0.89 -11.95
CA ASP A 136 5.61 -0.35 -12.28
C ASP A 136 5.59 0.11 -13.74
N ARG A 137 5.53 1.42 -13.95
CA ARG A 137 4.93 2.06 -15.14
C ARG A 137 3.44 1.75 -15.27
N SER A 138 2.70 2.45 -16.13
CA SER A 138 1.23 2.37 -16.18
C SER A 138 0.66 2.98 -17.47
N HIS A 139 -0.64 3.25 -17.50
CA HIS A 139 -1.31 4.00 -18.58
C HIS A 139 -0.72 5.38 -18.84
N TYR A 140 0.05 5.94 -17.90
CA TYR A 140 0.74 7.21 -18.10
C TYR A 140 1.86 7.14 -19.15
N GLU A 141 2.38 5.95 -19.50
CA GLU A 141 3.37 5.81 -20.59
C GLU A 141 2.82 6.35 -21.93
N ASP A 142 1.50 6.26 -22.11
CA ASP A 142 0.76 6.69 -23.30
C ASP A 142 0.55 8.21 -23.41
N VAL A 143 1.01 8.97 -22.41
CA VAL A 143 1.14 10.45 -22.43
C VAL A 143 2.56 10.93 -22.07
N LEU A 144 3.47 9.99 -21.77
CA LEU A 144 4.88 10.26 -21.50
C LEU A 144 5.73 9.91 -22.72
N VAL A 145 5.99 8.61 -22.93
CA VAL A 145 6.82 8.12 -24.04
C VAL A 145 6.13 8.42 -25.37
N ALA A 146 4.81 8.23 -25.45
CA ALA A 146 4.05 8.54 -26.67
C ALA A 146 4.20 9.99 -27.13
N ARG A 147 4.32 10.93 -26.17
CA ARG A 147 4.57 12.35 -26.43
C ARG A 147 6.03 12.62 -26.80
N VAL A 148 6.98 12.18 -25.96
CA VAL A 148 8.41 12.54 -26.10
C VAL A 148 9.09 11.85 -27.28
N ASP A 149 8.62 10.65 -27.63
CA ASP A 149 9.09 9.90 -28.78
C ASP A 149 8.17 10.06 -30.00
N GLU A 150 7.17 10.95 -29.93
CA GLU A 150 6.25 11.30 -31.03
C GLU A 150 5.60 10.06 -31.67
N LEU A 151 5.21 9.08 -30.84
CA LEU A 151 4.67 7.80 -31.32
C LEU A 151 3.28 7.94 -31.92
N VAL A 152 2.54 8.97 -31.51
CA VAL A 152 1.26 9.38 -32.08
C VAL A 152 1.19 10.91 -32.13
N PRO A 153 0.38 11.50 -33.03
CA PRO A 153 0.21 12.94 -33.11
C PRO A 153 -0.30 13.58 -31.80
N PRO A 154 0.02 14.85 -31.52
CA PRO A 154 -0.48 15.59 -30.34
C PRO A 154 -1.97 15.48 -30.10
N GLU A 155 -2.78 15.61 -31.13
CA GLU A 155 -4.25 15.53 -31.06
C GLU A 155 -4.78 14.16 -30.58
N VAL A 156 -3.93 13.13 -30.60
CA VAL A 156 -4.24 11.79 -30.07
C VAL A 156 -3.86 11.69 -28.60
N TRP A 157 -2.60 11.97 -28.24
CA TRP A 157 -2.17 11.79 -26.84
C TRP A 157 -2.68 12.89 -25.90
N GLU A 158 -2.98 14.10 -26.39
CA GLU A 158 -3.53 15.17 -25.54
C GLU A 158 -4.92 14.85 -25.00
N LYS A 159 -5.74 14.11 -25.75
CA LYS A 159 -7.07 13.66 -25.31
C LYS A 159 -7.00 12.56 -24.26
N ARG A 160 -5.89 11.81 -24.21
CA ARG A 160 -5.71 10.71 -23.27
C ARG A 160 -5.67 11.17 -21.82
N TYR A 161 -5.32 12.43 -21.52
CA TYR A 161 -5.41 12.94 -20.15
C TYR A 161 -6.86 12.89 -19.62
N ASP A 162 -7.83 13.31 -20.43
CA ASP A 162 -9.24 13.28 -20.02
C ASP A 162 -9.74 11.84 -19.94
N GLU A 163 -9.33 10.97 -20.87
CA GLU A 163 -9.64 9.54 -20.82
C GLU A 163 -9.04 8.84 -19.60
N ILE A 164 -7.83 9.22 -19.18
CA ILE A 164 -7.17 8.72 -17.98
C ILE A 164 -7.93 9.17 -16.73
N ASN A 165 -8.32 10.45 -16.65
CA ASN A 165 -9.09 10.96 -15.52
C ASN A 165 -10.44 10.27 -15.39
N ASN A 166 -11.15 10.08 -16.51
CA ASN A 166 -12.42 9.35 -16.53
C ASN A 166 -12.22 7.87 -16.12
N PHE A 167 -11.18 7.23 -16.63
CA PHE A 167 -10.85 5.86 -16.25
C PHE A 167 -10.54 5.72 -14.76
N GLU A 168 -9.76 6.64 -14.19
CA GLU A 168 -9.43 6.62 -12.77
C GLU A 168 -10.65 6.91 -11.89
N ALA A 169 -11.52 7.84 -12.31
CA ALA A 169 -12.79 8.09 -11.64
C ALA A 169 -13.69 6.84 -11.61
N ASP A 170 -13.87 6.16 -12.75
CA ASP A 170 -14.63 4.92 -12.84
C ASP A 170 -14.09 3.83 -11.89
N LEU A 171 -12.76 3.75 -11.74
CA LEU A 171 -12.12 2.81 -10.83
C LEU A 171 -12.40 3.15 -9.36
N VAL A 172 -12.29 4.42 -8.99
CA VAL A 172 -12.59 4.89 -7.63
C VAL A 172 -14.04 4.60 -7.28
N ASP A 173 -14.98 4.93 -8.18
CA ASP A 173 -16.41 4.64 -8.01
C ASP A 173 -16.70 3.14 -7.86
N SER A 174 -15.88 2.28 -8.49
CA SER A 174 -15.99 0.82 -8.35
C SER A 174 -15.37 0.24 -7.06
N GLY A 175 -14.77 1.09 -6.21
CA GLY A 175 -14.17 0.70 -4.94
C GLY A 175 -12.64 0.53 -4.97
N THR A 176 -11.95 1.01 -6.00
CA THR A 176 -10.48 0.97 -6.06
C THR A 176 -9.88 2.30 -5.60
N THR A 177 -9.19 2.31 -4.46
CA THR A 177 -8.43 3.49 -4.03
C THR A 177 -7.13 3.59 -4.82
N ILE A 178 -6.84 4.74 -5.42
CA ILE A 178 -5.68 4.92 -6.31
C ILE A 178 -4.62 5.78 -5.61
N LEU A 179 -3.41 5.24 -5.48
CA LEU A 179 -2.24 5.93 -4.96
C LEU A 179 -1.19 6.10 -6.07
N LYS A 180 -0.97 7.34 -6.55
CA LYS A 180 -0.03 7.61 -7.65
C LYS A 180 1.26 8.25 -7.11
N LEU A 181 2.39 7.58 -7.34
CA LEU A 181 3.70 7.95 -6.84
C LEU A 181 4.62 8.35 -8.00
N GLY A 182 4.95 9.64 -8.10
CA GLY A 182 5.89 10.19 -9.09
C GLY A 182 7.29 10.29 -8.50
N LEU A 183 8.20 9.39 -8.89
CA LEU A 183 9.57 9.36 -8.35
C LEU A 183 10.49 10.25 -9.20
N MET A 184 10.85 11.42 -8.68
CA MET A 184 11.61 12.43 -9.41
C MET A 184 13.07 12.48 -8.95
N VAL A 185 13.94 11.84 -9.74
CA VAL A 185 15.39 11.86 -9.56
C VAL A 185 15.99 13.04 -10.32
N SER A 186 17.09 13.62 -9.85
CA SER A 186 17.84 14.65 -10.58
C SER A 186 18.56 14.06 -11.78
N HIS A 187 18.85 14.93 -12.76
CA HIS A 187 19.63 14.53 -13.92
C HIS A 187 20.98 13.97 -13.45
N ASP A 188 21.67 14.59 -12.51
CA ASP A 188 22.99 14.13 -12.06
C ASP A 188 22.92 12.78 -11.33
N GLU A 189 21.99 12.60 -10.40
CA GLU A 189 21.84 11.33 -9.68
C GLU A 189 21.40 10.19 -10.62
N GLN A 190 20.57 10.46 -11.64
CA GLN A 190 20.26 9.48 -12.68
C GLN A 190 21.55 9.01 -13.39
N GLY A 191 22.44 9.94 -13.74
CA GLY A 191 23.72 9.66 -14.38
C GLY A 191 24.64 8.81 -13.50
N LEU A 192 24.76 9.18 -12.22
CA LEU A 192 25.52 8.41 -11.23
C LEU A 192 24.97 6.98 -11.07
N ARG A 193 23.66 6.81 -11.09
CA ARG A 193 23.02 5.49 -11.01
C ARG A 193 23.27 4.64 -12.25
N LEU A 194 23.27 5.24 -13.44
CA LEU A 194 23.60 4.55 -14.69
C LEU A 194 25.06 4.11 -14.72
N MET A 195 25.99 5.01 -14.35
CA MET A 195 27.42 4.67 -14.27
C MET A 195 27.65 3.51 -13.30
N LYS A 196 27.04 3.57 -12.12
CA LYS A 196 27.10 2.49 -11.13
C LYS A 196 26.52 1.15 -11.63
N ARG A 197 25.55 1.15 -12.55
CA ARG A 197 25.04 -0.09 -13.17
C ARG A 197 26.05 -0.70 -14.15
N LEU A 198 26.77 0.14 -14.91
CA LEU A 198 27.83 -0.30 -15.81
C LEU A 198 29.02 -0.90 -15.02
N ASP A 199 29.41 -0.24 -13.93
CA ASP A 199 30.54 -0.66 -13.10
C ASP A 199 30.29 -2.00 -12.39
N ARG A 200 29.03 -2.24 -11.97
CA ARG A 200 28.65 -3.42 -11.17
C ARG A 200 28.24 -4.60 -12.04
N PRO A 201 29.01 -5.72 -12.08
CA PRO A 201 28.64 -6.90 -12.87
C PRO A 201 27.25 -7.44 -12.56
N ASP A 202 26.84 -7.44 -11.28
CA ASP A 202 25.54 -7.92 -10.79
C ASP A 202 24.35 -6.99 -11.13
N LYS A 203 24.61 -5.85 -11.78
CA LYS A 203 23.62 -4.84 -12.16
C LYS A 203 23.61 -4.48 -13.63
N ARG A 204 24.60 -4.94 -14.43
CA ARG A 204 24.66 -4.69 -15.88
C ARG A 204 23.41 -5.15 -16.62
N TRP A 205 22.78 -6.25 -16.17
CA TRP A 205 21.52 -6.73 -16.74
C TRP A 205 20.35 -5.73 -16.63
N LYS A 206 20.44 -4.74 -15.71
CA LYS A 206 19.45 -3.66 -15.56
C LYS A 206 19.74 -2.45 -16.43
N TYR A 207 20.88 -2.40 -17.12
CA TYR A 207 21.24 -1.31 -18.02
C TYR A 207 20.67 -1.59 -19.41
N SER A 208 20.07 -0.58 -20.01
CA SER A 208 19.57 -0.62 -21.39
C SER A 208 20.41 0.30 -22.27
N LYS A 209 20.64 -0.10 -23.52
CA LYS A 209 21.24 0.81 -24.52
C LYS A 209 20.39 2.05 -24.78
N ASN A 210 19.10 2.01 -24.45
CA ASN A 210 18.19 3.14 -24.58
C ASN A 210 18.26 4.12 -23.40
N ASP A 211 18.93 3.77 -22.28
CA ASP A 211 19.02 4.64 -21.09
C ASP A 211 19.64 6.01 -21.43
N VAL A 212 20.70 6.04 -22.26
CA VAL A 212 21.38 7.28 -22.66
C VAL A 212 20.57 8.11 -23.66
N PRO A 213 20.02 7.55 -24.75
CA PRO A 213 19.07 8.26 -25.60
C PRO A 213 17.91 8.89 -24.84
N THR A 214 17.25 8.15 -23.94
CA THR A 214 16.17 8.69 -23.08
C THR A 214 16.69 9.82 -22.19
N ARG A 215 17.87 9.64 -21.57
CA ARG A 215 18.50 10.68 -20.75
C ARG A 215 18.80 11.97 -21.55
N ARG A 216 19.16 11.88 -22.83
CA ARG A 216 19.38 13.06 -23.68
C ARG A 216 18.11 13.86 -23.95
N LYS A 217 16.93 13.25 -23.79
CA LYS A 217 15.62 13.90 -23.87
C LYS A 217 15.11 14.35 -22.49
N TRP A 218 16.01 14.76 -21.60
CA TRP A 218 15.67 15.09 -20.21
C TRP A 218 14.54 16.12 -20.11
N ASP A 219 14.71 17.29 -20.72
CA ASP A 219 13.76 18.40 -20.62
C ASP A 219 12.38 18.03 -21.20
N PRO A 220 12.27 17.42 -22.42
CA PRO A 220 10.99 16.91 -22.90
C PRO A 220 10.28 15.95 -21.94
N TYR A 221 11.03 15.06 -21.26
CA TYR A 221 10.45 14.19 -20.24
C TYR A 221 10.02 14.96 -19.00
N GLN A 222 10.77 15.99 -18.55
CA GLN A 222 10.34 16.84 -17.42
C GLN A 222 9.03 17.55 -17.75
N ASP A 223 8.91 18.14 -18.94
CA ASP A 223 7.68 18.81 -19.40
C ASP A 223 6.50 17.83 -19.43
N ALA A 224 6.72 16.63 -19.97
CA ALA A 224 5.69 15.60 -20.02
C ALA A 224 5.24 15.16 -18.62
N TYR A 225 6.17 14.99 -17.67
CA TYR A 225 5.83 14.68 -16.27
C TYR A 225 5.08 15.83 -15.58
N ALA A 226 5.51 17.08 -15.79
CA ALA A 226 4.83 18.25 -15.24
C ALA A 226 3.36 18.29 -15.68
N ASP A 227 3.09 18.02 -16.96
CA ASP A 227 1.73 17.98 -17.49
C ASP A 227 0.93 16.77 -16.98
N VAL A 228 1.56 15.59 -16.82
CA VAL A 228 0.93 14.44 -16.15
C VAL A 228 0.46 14.83 -14.76
N PHE A 229 1.33 15.39 -13.94
CA PHE A 229 0.98 15.76 -12.57
C PHE A 229 -0.12 16.82 -12.55
N ARG A 230 0.03 17.90 -13.32
CA ARG A 230 -0.93 19.02 -13.33
C ARG A 230 -2.31 18.62 -13.86
N ARG A 231 -2.37 17.79 -14.92
CA ARG A 231 -3.63 17.46 -15.60
C ARG A 231 -4.37 16.26 -15.01
N THR A 232 -3.71 15.46 -14.18
CA THR A 232 -4.29 14.21 -13.68
C THR A 232 -4.20 14.03 -12.18
N SER A 233 -3.65 14.98 -11.42
CA SER A 233 -3.82 14.97 -9.96
C SER A 233 -5.23 15.46 -9.63
N THR A 234 -6.11 14.54 -9.26
CA THR A 234 -7.49 14.84 -8.86
C THR A 234 -7.66 14.55 -7.37
N GLU A 235 -8.74 15.03 -6.76
CA GLU A 235 -9.06 14.71 -5.37
C GLU A 235 -9.25 13.19 -5.16
N ALA A 236 -9.93 12.53 -6.11
CA ALA A 236 -10.20 11.09 -6.07
C ALA A 236 -8.96 10.21 -6.37
N ALA A 237 -8.00 10.74 -7.13
CA ALA A 237 -6.76 10.06 -7.49
C ALA A 237 -5.60 11.08 -7.49
N PRO A 238 -5.06 11.42 -6.32
CA PRO A 238 -3.99 12.42 -6.22
C PRO A 238 -2.65 11.85 -6.70
N TRP A 239 -1.80 12.74 -7.22
CA TRP A 239 -0.38 12.46 -7.41
C TRP A 239 0.42 12.90 -6.18
N TYR A 240 1.34 12.04 -5.75
CA TYR A 240 2.37 12.36 -4.78
C TYR A 240 3.73 12.36 -5.47
N VAL A 241 4.37 13.52 -5.56
CA VAL A 241 5.66 13.70 -6.23
C VAL A 241 6.79 13.64 -5.19
N ILE A 242 7.61 12.61 -5.29
CA ILE A 242 8.60 12.24 -4.29
C ILE A 242 10.02 12.59 -4.82
N PRO A 243 10.76 13.50 -4.14
CA PRO A 243 12.20 13.64 -4.34
C PRO A 243 12.92 12.30 -4.23
N ALA A 244 13.57 11.87 -5.32
CA ALA A 244 14.02 10.49 -5.45
C ALA A 244 15.55 10.33 -5.51
N ASP A 245 16.34 11.37 -5.23
CA ASP A 245 17.80 11.21 -5.17
C ASP A 245 18.22 10.32 -3.99
N HIS A 246 17.46 10.41 -2.91
CA HIS A 246 17.61 9.57 -1.74
C HIS A 246 16.67 8.37 -1.78
N LYS A 247 17.16 7.22 -2.26
CA LYS A 247 16.38 5.95 -2.29
C LYS A 247 15.78 5.55 -0.94
N TRP A 248 16.39 5.95 0.16
CA TRP A 248 15.86 5.68 1.50
C TRP A 248 14.63 6.55 1.80
N TYR A 249 14.63 7.81 1.38
CA TYR A 249 13.51 8.72 1.53
C TYR A 249 12.34 8.28 0.63
N THR A 250 12.63 7.83 -0.60
CA THR A 250 11.58 7.29 -1.49
C THR A 250 10.83 6.11 -0.88
N ARG A 251 11.54 5.23 -0.17
CA ARG A 251 10.93 4.08 0.52
C ARG A 251 10.13 4.53 1.73
N LEU A 252 10.68 5.47 2.50
CA LEU A 252 10.02 6.07 3.65
C LEU A 252 8.68 6.71 3.25
N ALA A 253 8.69 7.61 2.26
CA ALA A 253 7.50 8.28 1.76
C ALA A 253 6.48 7.28 1.19
N ALA A 254 6.91 6.33 0.35
CA ALA A 254 6.01 5.34 -0.23
C ALA A 254 5.41 4.38 0.82
N THR A 255 6.18 3.98 1.84
CA THR A 255 5.64 3.20 2.97
C THR A 255 4.57 4.02 3.69
N GLU A 256 4.86 5.27 4.03
CA GLU A 256 3.93 6.08 4.81
C GLU A 256 2.65 6.40 4.05
N LEU A 257 2.77 6.83 2.79
CA LEU A 257 1.61 7.14 1.94
C LEU A 257 0.70 5.92 1.77
N LEU A 258 1.27 4.73 1.52
CA LEU A 258 0.49 3.50 1.40
C LEU A 258 -0.15 3.09 2.73
N THR A 259 0.57 3.22 3.85
CA THR A 259 0.02 2.92 5.17
C THR A 259 -1.13 3.85 5.51
N GLN A 260 -0.98 5.16 5.31
CA GLN A 260 -2.07 6.12 5.54
C GLN A 260 -3.27 5.85 4.63
N THR A 261 -3.04 5.53 3.35
CA THR A 261 -4.11 5.13 2.43
C THR A 261 -4.92 3.94 2.97
N LEU A 262 -4.26 2.92 3.53
CA LEU A 262 -4.94 1.77 4.13
C LEU A 262 -5.56 2.07 5.50
N ILE A 263 -5.01 3.01 6.25
CA ILE A 263 -5.60 3.49 7.50
C ILE A 263 -6.95 4.13 7.18
N GLU A 264 -7.01 5.03 6.20
CA GLU A 264 -8.24 5.70 5.76
C GLU A 264 -9.24 4.74 5.11
N LEU A 265 -8.76 3.75 4.37
CA LEU A 265 -9.63 2.70 3.85
C LEU A 265 -10.28 1.89 4.97
N ASP A 266 -9.66 1.83 6.16
CA ASP A 266 -10.10 1.08 7.33
C ASP A 266 -10.63 -0.34 7.01
N PRO A 267 -9.79 -1.23 6.47
CA PRO A 267 -10.17 -2.61 6.27
C PRO A 267 -10.33 -3.31 7.61
N THR A 268 -11.43 -4.05 7.77
CA THR A 268 -11.77 -4.77 9.01
C THR A 268 -11.85 -6.28 8.77
N TRP A 269 -11.69 -7.07 9.83
CA TRP A 269 -11.93 -8.52 9.74
C TRP A 269 -13.40 -8.81 9.37
N PRO A 270 -13.66 -9.70 8.41
CA PRO A 270 -15.03 -10.02 8.01
C PRO A 270 -15.75 -10.81 9.10
N THR A 271 -17.05 -10.59 9.24
CA THR A 271 -17.91 -11.44 10.08
C THR A 271 -18.13 -12.80 9.42
N VAL A 272 -17.91 -13.87 10.16
CA VAL A 272 -18.17 -15.24 9.67
C VAL A 272 -19.67 -15.52 9.54
N ARG A 273 -20.06 -16.30 8.53
CA ARG A 273 -21.46 -16.74 8.30
C ARG A 273 -21.80 -18.08 8.95
N TRP A 274 -20.92 -18.58 9.80
CA TRP A 274 -21.04 -19.84 10.53
C TRP A 274 -20.78 -19.59 12.02
N ASP A 275 -21.35 -20.42 12.87
CA ASP A 275 -21.19 -20.31 14.32
C ASP A 275 -19.91 -21.02 14.79
N PRO A 276 -18.92 -20.30 15.35
CA PRO A 276 -17.72 -20.91 15.89
C PRO A 276 -17.97 -21.94 16.97
N GLU A 277 -19.06 -21.83 17.75
CA GLU A 277 -19.39 -22.81 18.76
C GLU A 277 -19.76 -24.15 18.15
N VAL A 278 -20.65 -24.16 17.15
CA VAL A 278 -21.05 -25.38 16.44
C VAL A 278 -19.83 -26.05 15.82
N GLN A 279 -19.02 -25.27 15.11
CA GLN A 279 -17.82 -25.79 14.44
C GLN A 279 -16.76 -26.31 15.43
N ARG A 280 -16.64 -25.71 16.62
CA ARG A 280 -15.76 -26.24 17.68
C ARG A 280 -16.22 -27.59 18.21
N ARG A 281 -17.54 -27.84 18.32
CA ARG A 281 -18.07 -29.15 18.73
C ARG A 281 -17.76 -30.21 17.69
N GLU A 282 -18.08 -29.95 16.42
CA GLU A 282 -17.82 -30.87 15.30
C GLU A 282 -16.32 -31.21 15.18
N LEU A 283 -15.44 -30.20 15.33
CA LEU A 283 -14.01 -30.45 15.30
C LEU A 283 -13.55 -31.29 16.50
N ALA A 284 -14.07 -31.04 17.70
CA ALA A 284 -13.69 -31.78 18.90
C ALA A 284 -13.97 -33.29 18.81
N ASP A 285 -15.03 -33.69 18.12
CA ASP A 285 -15.39 -35.10 17.90
C ASP A 285 -14.30 -35.86 17.10
N THR A 286 -13.63 -35.15 16.19
CA THR A 286 -12.51 -35.69 15.39
C THR A 286 -11.17 -35.69 16.13
N MET A 287 -11.08 -34.98 17.26
CA MET A 287 -9.83 -34.81 18.00
C MET A 287 -9.62 -35.89 19.06
N SER A 288 -8.34 -36.18 19.34
CA SER A 288 -7.98 -36.93 20.54
C SER A 288 -8.16 -36.07 21.80
N GLY A 289 -8.50 -36.70 22.94
CA GLY A 289 -8.60 -35.98 24.22
C GLY A 289 -7.29 -35.29 24.64
N ARG A 290 -6.13 -35.81 24.19
CA ARG A 290 -4.83 -35.13 24.38
C ARG A 290 -4.77 -33.82 23.59
N ALA A 291 -5.12 -33.84 22.30
CA ALA A 291 -5.08 -32.65 21.45
C ALA A 291 -6.09 -31.58 21.92
N LEU A 292 -7.29 -32.00 22.34
CA LEU A 292 -8.32 -31.08 22.82
C LEU A 292 -7.88 -30.34 24.10
N ARG A 293 -7.25 -31.05 25.04
CA ARG A 293 -6.66 -30.43 26.25
C ARG A 293 -5.51 -29.46 25.93
N ALA A 294 -4.68 -29.77 24.94
CA ALA A 294 -3.63 -28.86 24.48
C ALA A 294 -4.23 -27.57 23.91
N SER A 295 -5.26 -27.70 23.05
CA SER A 295 -6.00 -26.58 22.47
C SER A 295 -6.61 -25.66 23.54
N LEU A 296 -7.22 -26.22 24.59
CA LEU A 296 -7.75 -25.43 25.72
C LEU A 296 -6.63 -24.63 26.41
N LYS A 297 -5.48 -25.26 26.71
CA LYS A 297 -4.33 -24.59 27.36
C LYS A 297 -3.77 -23.42 26.56
N GLU A 298 -3.81 -23.51 25.24
CA GLU A 298 -3.26 -22.49 24.33
C GLU A 298 -4.25 -21.36 24.01
N THR A 299 -5.56 -21.59 24.21
CA THR A 299 -6.64 -20.67 23.81
C THR A 299 -6.44 -19.27 24.37
N ASP A 300 -6.18 -19.15 25.68
CA ASP A 300 -5.94 -17.87 26.34
C ASP A 300 -4.80 -17.10 25.69
N ARG A 301 -3.70 -17.78 25.39
CA ARG A 301 -2.50 -17.15 24.82
C ARG A 301 -2.79 -16.61 23.42
N HIS A 302 -3.44 -17.41 22.58
CA HIS A 302 -3.70 -17.02 21.19
C HIS A 302 -4.71 -15.89 21.10
N VAL A 303 -5.84 -15.99 21.81
CA VAL A 303 -6.89 -14.95 21.76
C VAL A 303 -6.41 -13.64 22.39
N LYS A 304 -5.75 -13.69 23.56
CA LYS A 304 -5.18 -12.47 24.17
C LYS A 304 -4.13 -11.80 23.29
N LYS A 305 -3.32 -12.60 22.58
CA LYS A 305 -2.35 -12.05 21.61
C LYS A 305 -3.08 -11.37 20.46
N ALA A 306 -4.07 -12.02 19.84
CA ALA A 306 -4.85 -11.44 18.75
C ALA A 306 -5.55 -10.13 19.15
N VAL A 307 -6.21 -10.09 20.32
CA VAL A 307 -6.85 -8.87 20.84
C VAL A 307 -5.85 -7.76 21.09
N LYS A 308 -4.68 -8.09 21.64
CA LYS A 308 -3.61 -7.10 21.87
C LYS A 308 -3.05 -6.55 20.56
N ASP A 309 -2.84 -7.41 19.56
CA ASP A 309 -2.32 -7.04 18.26
C ASP A 309 -3.33 -6.16 17.51
N ASP A 310 -4.62 -6.51 17.52
CA ASP A 310 -5.72 -5.70 16.97
C ASP A 310 -5.80 -4.32 17.61
N ARG A 311 -5.77 -4.26 18.96
CA ARG A 311 -5.80 -2.98 19.68
C ARG A 311 -4.60 -2.10 19.31
N ARG A 312 -3.41 -2.69 19.21
CA ARG A 312 -2.20 -1.96 18.80
C ARG A 312 -2.36 -1.36 17.40
N VAL A 313 -2.86 -2.14 16.44
CA VAL A 313 -3.13 -1.67 15.08
C VAL A 313 -4.09 -0.48 15.08
N GLN A 314 -5.18 -0.56 15.84
CA GLN A 314 -6.16 0.53 15.92
C GLN A 314 -5.61 1.77 16.63
N GLU A 315 -4.85 1.60 17.71
CA GLU A 315 -4.18 2.72 18.39
C GLU A 315 -3.13 3.40 17.50
N GLU A 316 -2.38 2.63 16.69
CA GLU A 316 -1.40 3.18 15.74
C GLU A 316 -2.10 3.89 14.57
N ALA A 317 -3.22 3.35 14.08
CA ALA A 317 -4.04 3.96 13.04
C ALA A 317 -4.68 5.28 13.51
N ALA A 318 -5.28 5.29 14.69
CA ALA A 318 -5.87 6.49 15.29
C ALA A 318 -4.82 7.58 15.54
N ARG A 319 -3.63 7.20 16.03
CA ARG A 319 -2.52 8.16 16.18
C ARG A 319 -2.12 8.78 14.85
N ALA A 320 -2.03 7.98 13.78
CA ALA A 320 -1.69 8.51 12.45
C ALA A 320 -2.73 9.53 11.96
N LEU A 321 -4.02 9.30 12.20
CA LEU A 321 -5.08 10.26 11.87
C LEU A 321 -4.97 11.55 12.72
N MET A 322 -4.63 11.43 14.01
CA MET A 322 -4.45 12.58 14.90
C MET A 322 -3.19 13.41 14.63
N GLU A 323 -2.13 12.84 14.06
CA GLU A 323 -0.90 13.59 13.74
C GLU A 323 -1.08 14.56 12.57
N VAL A 324 -2.17 14.44 11.80
CA VAL A 324 -2.57 15.35 10.71
C VAL A 324 -3.36 16.56 11.25
N ALA A 325 -3.54 16.66 12.58
CA ALA A 325 -4.63 17.43 13.16
C ALA A 325 -4.35 18.93 13.40
N ASP A 326 -4.58 19.72 12.36
CA ASP A 326 -5.34 20.97 12.49
C ASP A 326 -6.82 20.82 12.07
N ASP A 327 -7.25 19.62 11.63
CA ASP A 327 -8.63 19.31 11.24
C ASP A 327 -9.47 18.70 12.39
N PRO A 328 -10.57 19.36 12.83
CA PRO A 328 -11.52 18.81 13.79
C PRO A 328 -12.18 17.49 13.37
N MET A 329 -12.36 17.25 12.07
CA MET A 329 -12.99 16.03 11.55
C MET A 329 -12.08 14.82 11.74
N ALA A 330 -10.80 14.94 11.37
CA ALA A 330 -9.79 13.92 11.62
C ALA A 330 -9.67 13.54 13.11
N ARG A 331 -9.80 14.51 14.02
CA ARG A 331 -9.83 14.24 15.48
C ARG A 331 -11.05 13.43 15.89
N ALA A 332 -12.23 13.81 15.42
CA ALA A 332 -13.47 13.09 15.72
C ALA A 332 -13.43 11.65 15.18
N GLU A 333 -12.88 11.45 13.97
CA GLU A 333 -12.71 10.12 13.38
C GLU A 333 -11.74 9.25 14.18
N ALA A 334 -10.60 9.82 14.60
CA ALA A 334 -9.63 9.10 15.42
C ALA A 334 -10.20 8.73 16.81
N GLU A 335 -10.99 9.61 17.42
CA GLU A 335 -11.71 9.32 18.67
C GLU A 335 -12.75 8.22 18.49
N ALA A 336 -13.56 8.27 17.42
CA ALA A 336 -14.54 7.25 17.09
C ALA A 336 -13.87 5.88 16.89
N ARG A 337 -12.80 5.81 16.09
CA ARG A 337 -12.05 4.58 15.85
C ARG A 337 -11.43 4.01 17.12
N THR A 338 -10.92 4.87 18.00
CA THR A 338 -10.39 4.45 19.32
C THR A 338 -11.49 3.83 20.18
N ALA A 339 -12.68 4.44 20.21
CA ALA A 339 -13.83 3.93 20.96
C ALA A 339 -14.31 2.58 20.41
N GLU A 340 -14.41 2.44 19.09
CA GLU A 340 -14.78 1.20 18.42
C GLU A 340 -13.78 0.07 18.69
N ALA A 341 -12.47 0.37 18.63
CA ALA A 341 -11.42 -0.59 18.96
C ALA A 341 -11.49 -1.09 20.41
N ALA A 342 -11.80 -0.18 21.35
CA ALA A 342 -12.00 -0.54 22.76
C ALA A 342 -13.23 -1.45 22.93
N ALA A 343 -14.33 -1.15 22.24
CA ALA A 343 -15.54 -1.97 22.26
C ALA A 343 -15.30 -3.37 21.64
N ALA A 344 -14.62 -3.45 20.49
CA ALA A 344 -14.26 -4.70 19.83
C ALA A 344 -13.34 -5.56 20.71
N SER A 345 -12.35 -4.95 21.36
CA SER A 345 -11.46 -5.62 22.32
C SER A 345 -12.24 -6.20 23.51
N ALA A 346 -13.19 -5.44 24.06
CA ALA A 346 -14.04 -5.91 25.17
C ALA A 346 -14.92 -7.09 24.73
N ALA A 347 -15.55 -6.99 23.56
CA ALA A 347 -16.35 -8.07 22.98
C ALA A 347 -15.53 -9.35 22.78
N ALA A 348 -14.30 -9.25 22.25
CA ALA A 348 -13.42 -10.39 22.06
C ALA A 348 -12.98 -11.04 23.40
N MET A 349 -12.84 -10.26 24.47
CA MET A 349 -12.56 -10.81 25.81
C MET A 349 -13.74 -11.56 26.41
N VAL A 350 -14.98 -11.12 26.14
CA VAL A 350 -16.19 -11.87 26.51
C VAL A 350 -16.29 -13.16 25.71
N ASP A 351 -16.02 -13.12 24.40
CA ASP A 351 -15.99 -14.31 23.55
C ASP A 351 -14.92 -15.32 23.97
N LEU A 352 -13.76 -14.85 24.46
CA LEU A 352 -12.73 -15.71 25.04
C LEU A 352 -13.26 -16.49 26.26
N GLN A 353 -13.98 -15.83 27.17
CA GLN A 353 -14.55 -16.51 28.34
C GLN A 353 -15.52 -17.62 27.92
N ARG A 354 -16.37 -17.32 26.92
CA ARG A 354 -17.30 -18.29 26.34
C ARG A 354 -16.57 -19.46 25.68
N THR A 355 -15.55 -19.17 24.87
CA THR A 355 -14.72 -20.17 24.19
C THR A 355 -14.01 -21.09 25.18
N ARG A 356 -13.50 -20.57 26.30
CA ARG A 356 -12.87 -21.39 27.35
C ARG A 356 -13.86 -22.34 27.99
N HIS A 357 -15.04 -21.84 28.35
CA HIS A 357 -16.08 -22.65 28.97
C HIS A 357 -16.48 -23.80 28.05
N GLN A 358 -16.77 -23.48 26.78
CA GLN A 358 -17.13 -24.49 25.79
C GLN A 358 -16.03 -25.54 25.57
N LYS A 359 -14.76 -25.14 25.47
CA LYS A 359 -13.66 -26.09 25.31
C LYS A 359 -13.44 -26.96 26.55
N ALA A 360 -13.70 -26.45 27.76
CA ALA A 360 -13.62 -27.25 28.98
C ALA A 360 -14.70 -28.35 28.99
N GLU A 361 -15.95 -28.00 28.67
CA GLU A 361 -17.04 -28.98 28.54
C GLU A 361 -16.71 -30.07 27.52
N LEU A 362 -16.18 -29.70 26.35
CA LEU A 362 -15.78 -30.67 25.32
C LEU A 362 -14.65 -31.60 25.78
N VAL A 363 -13.71 -31.10 26.60
CA VAL A 363 -12.66 -31.93 27.21
C VAL A 363 -13.25 -32.97 28.15
N ASP A 364 -14.25 -32.59 28.95
CA ASP A 364 -14.87 -33.46 29.94
C ASP A 364 -15.70 -34.54 29.26
N ILE A 365 -16.54 -34.17 28.28
CA ILE A 365 -17.34 -35.11 27.46
C ILE A 365 -16.44 -36.18 26.81
N ARG A 366 -15.28 -35.79 26.28
CA ARG A 366 -14.35 -36.73 25.64
C ARG A 366 -13.68 -37.67 26.63
N GLN A 367 -13.48 -37.25 27.88
CA GLN A 367 -12.94 -38.12 28.94
C GLN A 367 -13.96 -39.18 29.35
N GLU A 368 -15.22 -38.81 29.51
CA GLU A 368 -16.32 -39.74 29.82
C GLU A 368 -16.51 -40.77 28.70
N THR A 369 -16.48 -40.33 27.44
CA THR A 369 -16.63 -41.22 26.28
C THR A 369 -15.49 -42.25 26.20
N ASN A 370 -14.26 -41.84 26.51
CA ASN A 370 -13.09 -42.72 26.55
C ASN A 370 -13.05 -43.65 27.77
N ALA A 371 -13.77 -43.33 28.85
CA ALA A 371 -13.87 -44.18 30.03
C ALA A 371 -14.98 -45.24 29.90
N ALA A 372 -15.93 -45.03 28.98
CA ALA A 372 -17.04 -45.93 28.70
C ALA A 372 -16.73 -47.01 27.63
N HIS A 373 -15.58 -46.91 26.96
CA HIS A 373 -15.05 -47.88 25.99
C HIS A 373 -13.78 -48.51 26.54
#